data_AF-A0A1M4SEI3-F1
#
_entry.id   AF-A0A1M4SEI3-F1
#
_cell.length_a   1.000
_cell.length_b   1.000
_cell.length_c   1.000
_cell.angle_alpha   90.00
_cell.angle_beta   90.00
_cell.angle_gamma   90.00
#
_symmetry.space_group_name_H-M   'P 1'
#
loop_
_entity.id
_entity.type
_entity.pdbx_description
1 polymer ?
#
loop_
_entity_poly.entity_id
_entity_poly.type
_entity_poly.pdbx_seq_one_letter_code
_entity_poly.pdbx_strand_id
1 'polypeptide(L)'
;MKERSAATLKRERIRFTTLEEFAQYLENIGDGELDFRAIPIFGRPEEFHYSGHEKVVVRNRDQKLFDNVEDFLCYAFQCDGEGYSHTEYVDIEV
;
A
#
# COMPACT_ATOMS: atom_id res chain seq x y z
N MET A 1 1.21 -4.57 -39.37
CA MET A 1 2.21 -4.38 -38.28
C MET A 1 1.45 -4.42 -36.98
N LYS A 2 1.92 -5.18 -35.98
CA LYS A 2 1.16 -5.49 -34.74
C LYS A 2 1.01 -4.24 -33.86
N GLU A 3 -0.18 -3.64 -33.84
CA GLU A 3 -0.59 -2.76 -32.74
C GLU A 3 -0.80 -3.63 -31.51
N ARG A 4 0.19 -3.62 -30.61
CA ARG A 4 0.04 -4.15 -29.26
C ARG A 4 -0.88 -3.18 -28.52
N SER A 5 -2.19 -3.42 -28.56
CA SER A 5 -3.11 -2.84 -27.59
C SER A 5 -2.65 -3.32 -26.23
N ALA A 6 -1.91 -2.48 -25.50
CA ALA A 6 -1.70 -2.65 -24.08
C ALA A 6 -3.10 -2.72 -23.48
N ALA A 7 -3.52 -3.92 -23.10
CA ALA A 7 -4.66 -4.08 -22.23
C ALA A 7 -4.35 -3.23 -21.00
N THR A 8 -5.01 -2.08 -20.89
CA THR A 8 -5.05 -1.32 -19.65
C THR A 8 -5.74 -2.24 -18.66
N LEU A 9 -4.96 -3.10 -17.99
CA LEU A 9 -5.38 -3.79 -16.79
C LEU A 9 -5.92 -2.67 -15.89
N LYS A 10 -7.24 -2.64 -15.71
CA LYS A 10 -7.88 -1.72 -14.78
C LYS A 10 -7.36 -2.13 -13.41
N ARG A 11 -6.31 -1.46 -12.95
CA ARG A 11 -5.87 -1.59 -11.56
C ARG A 11 -7.03 -1.13 -10.69
N GLU A 12 -7.43 -1.96 -9.74
CA GLU A 12 -8.53 -1.61 -8.85
C GLU A 12 -8.01 -0.58 -7.87
N ARG A 13 -8.63 0.60 -7.87
CA ARG A 13 -8.24 1.69 -6.97
C ARG A 13 -9.11 1.64 -5.72
N ILE A 14 -8.48 1.39 -4.58
CA ILE A 14 -9.14 1.27 -3.29
C ILE A 14 -8.70 2.44 -2.43
N ARG A 15 -9.66 3.14 -1.80
CA ARG A 15 -9.39 4.26 -0.91
C ARG A 15 -9.57 3.81 0.53
N PHE A 16 -8.56 4.08 1.36
CA PHE A 16 -8.62 3.88 2.80
C PHE A 16 -8.59 5.21 3.51
N THR A 17 -9.58 5.46 4.37
CA THR A 17 -9.67 6.68 5.18
C THR A 17 -9.08 6.53 6.58
N THR A 18 -8.85 5.29 7.01
CA THR A 18 -8.29 4.99 8.33
C THR A 18 -7.20 3.92 8.24
N LEU A 19 -6.29 3.95 9.22
CA LEU A 19 -5.25 2.94 9.39
C LEU A 19 -5.89 1.55 9.59
N GLU A 20 -6.95 1.46 10.39
CA GLU A 20 -7.66 0.21 10.71
C GLU A 20 -8.28 -0.43 9.47
N GLU A 21 -8.93 0.34 8.59
CA GLU A 21 -9.51 -0.19 7.36
C GLU A 21 -8.42 -0.81 6.45
N PHE A 22 -7.27 -0.15 6.34
CA PHE A 22 -6.18 -0.65 5.51
C PHE A 22 -5.48 -1.85 6.17
N ALA A 23 -5.31 -1.83 7.49
CA ALA A 23 -4.80 -2.97 8.27
C ALA A 23 -5.68 -4.21 8.05
N GLN A 24 -7.00 -4.05 8.19
CA GLN A 24 -7.96 -5.13 8.04
C GLN A 24 -7.98 -5.65 6.59
N TYR A 25 -7.82 -4.77 5.60
CA TYR A 25 -7.70 -5.20 4.21
C TYR A 25 -6.49 -6.12 3.99
N LEU A 26 -5.32 -5.74 4.52
CA LEU A 26 -4.12 -6.57 4.44
C LEU A 26 -4.27 -7.87 5.24
N GLU A 27 -4.87 -7.82 6.42
CA GLU A 27 -5.14 -9.01 7.24
C GLU A 27 -6.09 -10.00 6.53
N ASN A 28 -7.08 -9.51 5.79
CA ASN A 28 -8.00 -10.35 5.02
C ASN A 28 -7.33 -11.11 3.87
N ILE A 29 -6.12 -10.73 3.46
CA ILE A 29 -5.30 -11.48 2.50
C ILE A 29 -4.75 -12.76 3.15
N GLY A 30 -4.67 -12.81 4.47
CA GLY A 30 -4.14 -13.95 5.23
C GLY A 30 -2.65 -14.15 4.98
N ASP A 31 -2.24 -15.38 4.69
CA ASP A 31 -0.85 -15.72 4.33
C ASP A 31 -0.49 -15.43 2.86
N GLY A 32 -1.40 -14.79 2.10
CA GLY A 32 -1.16 -14.44 0.70
C GLY A 32 -0.15 -13.30 0.51
N GLU A 33 0.22 -13.08 -0.75
CA GLU A 33 1.09 -11.98 -1.15
C GLU A 33 0.29 -10.95 -1.96
N LEU A 34 0.61 -9.67 -1.81
CA LEU A 34 -0.02 -8.59 -2.57
C LEU A 34 0.99 -7.55 -3.01
N ASP A 35 1.13 -7.39 -4.32
CA ASP A 35 1.78 -6.24 -4.92
C ASP A 35 0.77 -5.13 -5.12
N PHE A 36 1.08 -3.95 -4.60
CA PHE A 36 0.20 -2.79 -4.72
C PHE A 36 1.00 -1.51 -4.81
N ARG A 37 0.34 -0.46 -5.29
CA ARG A 37 0.93 0.88 -5.37
C ARG A 37 0.18 1.83 -4.47
N ALA A 38 0.82 2.31 -3.40
CA ALA A 38 0.23 3.32 -2.54
C ALA A 38 0.41 4.72 -3.12
N ILE A 39 -0.67 5.48 -3.14
CA ILE A 39 -0.76 6.85 -3.64
C ILE A 39 -1.17 7.74 -2.46
N PRO A 40 -0.20 8.39 -1.78
CA PRO A 40 -0.52 9.35 -0.74
C PRO A 40 -1.17 10.61 -1.34
N ILE A 41 -1.92 11.38 -0.53
CA ILE A 41 -2.51 12.67 -0.96
C ILE A 41 -1.40 13.64 -1.41
N PHE A 42 -0.32 13.70 -0.63
CA PHE A 42 0.86 14.51 -0.94
C PHE A 42 2.06 13.59 -1.13
N GLY A 43 2.68 13.67 -2.31
CA GLY A 43 3.87 12.89 -2.62
C GLY A 43 3.82 12.25 -4.00
N ARG A 44 4.66 11.22 -4.17
CA ARG A 44 4.67 10.39 -5.38
C ARG A 44 4.12 9.02 -5.02
N PRO A 45 3.39 8.37 -5.94
CA PRO A 45 3.03 6.98 -5.78
C PRO A 45 4.26 6.09 -5.61
N GLU A 46 4.18 5.12 -4.71
CA GLU A 46 5.23 4.16 -4.41
C GLU A 46 4.69 2.73 -4.51
N GLU A 47 5.55 1.81 -4.94
CA GLU A 47 5.21 0.39 -5.13
C GLU A 47 5.68 -0.41 -3.92
N PHE A 48 4.80 -1.28 -3.43
CA PHE A 48 4.99 -2.09 -2.25
C PHE A 48 4.61 -3.54 -2.53
N HIS A 49 5.25 -4.42 -1.80
CA HIS A 49 4.95 -5.83 -1.75
C HIS A 49 4.61 -6.22 -0.31
N TYR A 50 3.42 -6.75 -0.10
CA TYR A 50 2.99 -7.30 1.18
C TYR A 50 3.17 -8.82 1.17
N SER A 51 3.87 -9.34 2.17
CA SER A 51 3.99 -10.78 2.46
C SER A 51 3.15 -11.08 3.69
N GLY A 52 2.00 -11.73 3.49
CA GLY A 52 1.07 -12.09 4.57
C GLY A 52 1.62 -13.15 5.51
N HIS A 53 2.41 -14.09 4.98
CA HIS A 53 3.10 -15.11 5.78
C HIS A 53 4.09 -14.50 6.78
N GLU A 54 4.84 -13.49 6.36
CA GLU A 54 5.80 -12.80 7.24
C GLU A 54 5.18 -11.58 7.95
N LYS A 55 3.98 -11.16 7.54
CA LYS A 55 3.28 -9.94 7.96
C LYS A 55 4.14 -8.67 7.82
N VAL A 56 4.96 -8.63 6.78
CA VAL A 56 5.84 -7.49 6.46
C VAL A 56 5.43 -6.83 5.16
N VAL A 57 5.77 -5.56 5.02
CA VAL A 57 5.64 -4.81 3.78
C VAL A 57 7.04 -4.39 3.31
N VAL A 58 7.31 -4.50 2.02
CA VAL A 58 8.58 -4.11 1.41
C VAL A 58 8.32 -3.05 0.36
N ARG A 59 9.01 -1.92 0.45
CA ARG A 59 8.98 -0.91 -0.61
C ARG A 59 9.91 -1.31 -1.75
N ASN A 60 9.36 -1.52 -2.94
CA ASN A 60 10.10 -2.05 -4.07
C ASN A 60 11.28 -1.16 -4.52
N ARG A 61 11.13 0.16 -4.42
CA ARG A 61 12.13 1.13 -4.88
C ARG A 61 13.51 0.98 -4.23
N ASP A 62 13.55 0.77 -2.91
CA ASP A 62 14.80 0.77 -2.14
C ASP A 62 14.96 -0.50 -1.29
N GLN A 63 14.04 -1.46 -1.47
CA GLN A 63 13.95 -2.67 -0.65
C GLN A 63 13.85 -2.36 0.85
N LYS A 64 13.26 -1.21 1.19
CA LYS A 64 13.01 -0.85 2.59
C LYS A 64 11.95 -1.81 3.13
N LEU A 65 12.34 -2.59 4.12
CA LEU A 65 11.45 -3.47 4.85
C LEU A 65 10.81 -2.69 6.00
N PHE A 66 9.51 -2.86 6.15
CA PHE A 66 8.74 -2.40 7.30
C PHE A 66 8.57 -3.61 8.21
N ASP A 67 9.04 -3.51 9.46
CA ASP A 67 9.05 -4.61 10.43
C ASP A 67 7.65 -5.16 10.75
N ASN A 68 6.61 -4.36 10.51
CA ASN A 68 5.22 -4.73 10.69
C ASN A 68 4.30 -3.86 9.82
N VAL A 69 3.05 -4.31 9.68
CA VAL A 69 2.01 -3.58 8.93
C VAL A 69 1.74 -2.20 9.52
N GLU A 70 1.75 -2.04 10.85
CA GLU A 70 1.49 -0.77 11.52
C GLU A 70 2.52 0.32 11.16
N ASP A 71 3.80 -0.02 11.07
CA ASP A 71 4.88 0.89 10.65
C ASP A 71 4.67 1.35 9.20
N PHE A 72 4.30 0.41 8.31
CA PHE A 72 3.94 0.74 6.93
C PHE A 72 2.71 1.65 6.87
N LEU A 73 1.67 1.37 7.65
CA LEU A 73 0.44 2.16 7.67
C LEU A 73 0.73 3.58 8.15
N CYS A 74 1.50 3.73 9.22
CA CYS A 74 1.97 5.03 9.70
C CYS A 74 2.78 5.78 8.65
N TYR A 75 3.65 5.09 7.91
CA TYR A 75 4.37 5.68 6.79
C TYR A 75 3.43 6.15 5.67
N ALA A 76 2.48 5.30 5.26
CA ALA A 76 1.53 5.59 4.18
C ALA A 76 0.59 6.75 4.53
N PHE A 77 0.11 6.78 5.78
CA PHE A 77 -0.74 7.85 6.31
C PHE A 77 0.02 9.08 6.82
N GLN A 78 1.35 9.08 6.70
CA GLN A 78 2.23 10.16 7.15
C GLN A 78 1.97 10.54 8.62
N CYS A 79 1.87 9.54 9.50
CA CYS A 79 1.57 9.79 10.91
C CYS A 79 2.63 10.68 11.59
N ASP A 80 2.20 11.50 12.55
CA ASP A 80 3.11 12.25 13.42
C ASP A 80 3.85 11.34 14.42
N GLY A 81 4.77 11.90 15.19
CA GLY A 81 5.44 11.21 16.31
C GLY A 81 4.49 10.75 17.42
N GLU A 82 3.25 11.23 17.43
CA GLU A 82 2.17 10.77 18.31
C GLU A 82 1.28 9.67 17.68
N GLY A 83 1.48 9.31 16.41
CA GLY A 83 0.75 8.23 15.72
C GLY A 83 -0.55 8.67 15.03
N TYR A 84 -0.85 9.97 14.99
CA TYR A 84 -2.03 10.50 14.28
C TYR A 84 -1.75 10.72 12.80
N SER A 85 -2.66 10.27 11.92
CA SER A 85 -2.53 10.40 10.46
C SER A 85 -2.59 11.86 10.00
N HIS A 86 -1.63 12.30 9.18
CA HIS A 86 -1.63 13.64 8.59
C HIS A 86 -2.35 13.71 7.23
N THR A 87 -2.81 12.57 6.73
CA THR A 87 -3.59 12.47 5.48
C THR A 87 -5.01 12.03 5.79
N GLU A 88 -5.98 12.56 5.06
CA GLU A 88 -7.40 12.17 5.18
C GLU A 88 -7.67 10.78 4.61
N TYR A 89 -6.84 10.34 3.66
CA TYR A 89 -6.93 9.04 3.03
C TYR A 89 -5.62 8.65 2.35
N VAL A 90 -5.50 7.37 2.01
CA VAL A 90 -4.50 6.82 1.10
C VAL A 90 -5.25 6.03 0.04
N ASP A 91 -4.94 6.24 -1.23
CA ASP A 91 -5.43 5.35 -2.28
C ASP A 91 -4.37 4.28 -2.56
N ILE A 92 -4.78 3.05 -2.85
CA ILE A 92 -3.90 2.03 -3.43
C ILE A 92 -4.42 1.59 -4.79
N GLU A 93 -3.50 1.16 -5.66
CA GLU A 93 -3.80 0.44 -6.90
C GLU A 93 -3.29 -0.99 -6.77
N VAL A 94 -4.20 -1.97 -6.90
CA VAL A 94 -3.89 -3.41 -6.99
C VAL A 94 -4.10 -3.94 -8.40
#